data_AF-A0A3D4XLC6-F1
#
_entry.id   AF-A0A3D4XLC6-F1
#
_cell.length_a   1.000
_cell.length_b   1.000
_cell.length_c   1.000
_cell.angle_alpha   90.00
_cell.angle_beta   90.00
_cell.angle_gamma   90.00
#
_symmetry.space_group_name_H-M   'P 1'
#
loop_
_entity.id
_entity.type
_entity.pdbx_description
1 polymer ?
#
loop_
_entity_poly.entity_id
_entity_poly.type
_entity_poly.pdbx_seq_one_letter_code
_entity_poly.pdbx_strand_id
1 'polypeptide(L)'
;MKIFDTTGRYIRTFNRFGRGPQEYDYIQRLRIESATKNLLISTPTKLCEYTPDGNFIRRTLIPTVDFTDKYGFREFIKLNDNRFVLSLSINKKSKYSAIVIDSLSDIKALVKYPESEIALQQKIWGNMFNPYMYKFRNQVRIINSNDEYVISLNDEIKPDTAFVFNYGKYKMTANNIHYRPSMNDNYIDRSSLVYESDRYLFMQFNMRGIAKKHFVIYYEYSSKIKIFPIAYSYFDKKTGEFNFIYQPDKNQFGFADDIGGGPALWPIEVSDDGYMICYFNALELLEYAKSSKASDSFKKIANTLKDTDNPVIVRVKLKK
;
A
#
# COMPACT_ATOMS: atom_id res chain seq x y z
N MET A 1 -16.18 -10.27 -8.28
CA MET A 1 -14.78 -10.53 -7.91
C MET A 1 -14.47 -11.99 -8.19
N LYS A 2 -13.32 -12.32 -8.77
CA LYS A 2 -12.95 -13.71 -9.10
C LYS A 2 -12.01 -14.28 -8.03
N ILE A 3 -12.19 -15.54 -7.67
CA ILE A 3 -11.39 -16.25 -6.66
C ILE A 3 -10.68 -17.42 -7.35
N PHE A 4 -9.40 -17.58 -7.05
CA PHE A 4 -8.53 -18.60 -7.61
C PHE A 4 -7.85 -19.37 -6.48
N ASP A 5 -7.50 -20.63 -6.72
CA ASP A 5 -6.66 -21.40 -5.80
C ASP A 5 -5.16 -21.05 -5.98
N THR A 6 -4.31 -21.64 -5.15
CA THR A 6 -2.86 -21.40 -5.17
C THR A 6 -2.16 -21.89 -6.44
N THR A 7 -2.85 -22.68 -7.29
CA THR A 7 -2.34 -23.12 -8.61
C THR A 7 -2.79 -22.20 -9.74
N GLY A 8 -3.57 -21.16 -9.43
CA GLY A 8 -4.13 -20.24 -10.43
C GLY A 8 -5.42 -20.75 -11.07
N ARG A 9 -5.97 -21.89 -10.62
CA ARG A 9 -7.25 -22.39 -11.14
C ARG A 9 -8.40 -21.56 -10.58
N TYR A 10 -9.30 -21.15 -11.46
CA TYR A 10 -10.52 -20.45 -11.07
C TYR A 10 -11.41 -21.34 -10.19
N ILE A 11 -11.80 -20.81 -9.03
CA ILE A 11 -12.72 -21.48 -8.10
C ILE A 11 -14.15 -21.01 -8.37
N ARG A 12 -14.37 -19.69 -8.26
CA ARG A 12 -15.71 -19.09 -8.32
C ARG A 12 -15.68 -17.58 -8.50
N THR A 13 -16.83 -17.00 -8.80
CA THR A 13 -17.07 -15.57 -8.79
C THR A 13 -17.88 -15.22 -7.56
N PHE A 14 -17.34 -14.34 -6.71
CA PHE A 14 -18.10 -13.72 -5.64
C PHE A 14 -18.82 -12.47 -6.17
N ASN A 15 -20.13 -12.42 -5.97
CA ASN A 15 -20.97 -11.27 -6.28
C ASN A 15 -22.13 -11.16 -5.28
N ARG A 16 -22.12 -10.09 -4.49
CA ARG A 16 -23.27 -9.64 -3.66
C ARG A 16 -23.61 -8.18 -3.99
N PHE A 17 -23.45 -7.81 -5.26
CA PHE A 17 -23.72 -6.45 -5.71
C PHE A 17 -25.21 -6.18 -5.76
N GLY A 18 -25.67 -5.15 -5.04
CA GLY A 18 -27.06 -4.76 -4.96
C GLY A 18 -27.34 -3.81 -3.78
N ARG A 19 -28.62 -3.50 -3.56
CA ARG A 19 -29.08 -2.54 -2.54
C ARG A 19 -29.75 -3.19 -1.34
N GLY A 20 -29.83 -4.52 -1.31
CA GLY A 20 -30.38 -5.29 -0.21
C GLY A 20 -29.58 -5.16 1.09
N PRO A 21 -30.15 -5.59 2.22
CA PRO A 21 -29.53 -5.43 3.54
C PRO A 21 -28.19 -6.14 3.69
N GLN A 22 -27.96 -7.21 2.92
CA GLN A 22 -26.75 -8.05 2.94
C GLN A 22 -25.83 -7.79 1.73
N GLU A 23 -26.14 -6.80 0.91
CA GLU A 23 -25.45 -6.52 -0.36
C GLU A 23 -24.58 -5.26 -0.25
N TYR A 24 -23.65 -5.12 -1.19
CA TYR A 24 -22.88 -3.90 -1.41
C TYR A 24 -23.26 -3.29 -2.75
N ASP A 25 -23.38 -1.98 -2.81
CA ASP A 25 -23.75 -1.22 -4.02
C ASP A 25 -22.57 -0.47 -4.64
N TYR A 26 -21.42 -0.52 -3.95
CA TYR A 26 -20.17 0.09 -4.37
C TYR A 26 -19.01 -0.63 -3.67
N ILE A 27 -17.88 -0.78 -4.36
CA ILE A 27 -16.64 -1.25 -3.72
C ILE A 27 -15.68 -0.07 -3.71
N GLN A 28 -15.53 0.55 -2.55
CA GLN A 28 -14.50 1.56 -2.32
C GLN A 28 -13.18 0.88 -1.97
N ARG A 29 -13.23 -0.13 -1.09
CA ARG A 29 -12.08 -0.96 -0.72
C ARG A 29 -12.50 -2.41 -0.55
N LEU A 30 -11.56 -3.30 -0.83
CA LEU A 30 -11.64 -4.74 -0.58
C LEU A 30 -10.43 -5.14 0.26
N ARG A 31 -10.66 -5.92 1.31
CA ARG A 31 -9.62 -6.55 2.13
C ARG A 31 -9.99 -8.01 2.36
N ILE A 32 -8.97 -8.84 2.58
CA ILE A 32 -9.13 -10.22 3.04
C ILE A 32 -8.54 -10.27 4.45
N GLU A 33 -9.31 -10.73 5.43
CA GLU A 33 -8.78 -10.92 6.78
C GLU A 33 -7.87 -12.15 6.82
N SER A 34 -6.64 -12.00 7.30
CA SER A 34 -5.65 -13.09 7.32
C SER A 34 -6.09 -14.31 8.13
N ALA A 35 -6.70 -14.10 9.31
CA ALA A 35 -7.06 -15.17 10.22
C ALA A 35 -8.25 -16.01 9.73
N THR A 36 -9.31 -15.36 9.26
CA THR A 36 -10.59 -16.00 8.89
C THR A 36 -10.75 -16.21 7.38
N LYS A 37 -9.94 -15.51 6.58
CA LYS A 37 -10.10 -15.34 5.12
C LYS A 37 -11.41 -14.65 4.74
N ASN A 38 -12.09 -14.00 5.69
CA ASN A 38 -13.30 -13.24 5.43
C ASN A 38 -13.02 -12.10 4.43
N LEU A 39 -13.98 -11.88 3.55
CA LEU A 39 -14.00 -10.77 2.60
C LEU A 39 -14.60 -9.55 3.32
N LEU A 40 -13.85 -8.47 3.34
CA LEU A 40 -14.27 -7.20 3.90
C LEU A 40 -14.38 -6.18 2.77
N ILE A 41 -15.55 -5.56 2.64
CA ILE A 41 -15.85 -4.60 1.59
C ILE A 41 -16.31 -3.31 2.25
N SER A 42 -15.72 -2.18 1.88
CA SER A 42 -16.26 -0.87 2.25
C SER A 42 -17.01 -0.24 1.08
N THR A 43 -18.13 0.36 1.40
CA THR A 43 -18.81 1.38 0.59
C THR A 43 -18.60 2.74 1.26
N PRO A 44 -19.03 3.86 0.65
CA PRO A 44 -18.93 5.17 1.30
C PRO A 44 -19.68 5.28 2.65
N THR A 45 -20.64 4.39 2.93
CA THR A 45 -21.55 4.48 4.09
C THR A 45 -21.52 3.28 5.01
N LYS A 46 -20.94 2.14 4.59
CA LYS A 46 -20.95 0.89 5.36
C LYS A 46 -19.74 0.03 5.08
N LEU A 47 -19.40 -0.81 6.06
CA LEU A 47 -18.51 -1.95 5.93
C LEU A 47 -19.35 -3.23 5.91
N CYS A 48 -19.12 -4.09 4.93
CA CYS A 48 -19.75 -5.41 4.82
C CYS A 48 -18.70 -6.50 4.99
N GLU A 49 -19.01 -7.51 5.80
CA GLU A 49 -18.15 -8.68 6.02
C GLU A 49 -18.86 -9.94 5.53
N TYR A 50 -18.11 -10.78 4.80
CA TYR A 50 -18.59 -12.05 4.25
C TYR A 50 -17.59 -13.16 4.54
N THR A 51 -18.10 -14.36 4.76
CA THR A 51 -17.27 -15.58 4.82
C THR A 51 -16.50 -15.82 3.52
N PRO A 52 -15.47 -16.70 3.53
CA PRO A 52 -14.76 -17.11 2.32
C PRO A 52 -15.64 -17.74 1.24
N ASP A 53 -16.84 -18.25 1.60
CA ASP A 53 -17.84 -18.79 0.67
C ASP A 53 -18.83 -17.73 0.17
N GLY A 54 -18.81 -16.53 0.77
CA GLY A 54 -19.62 -15.40 0.37
C GLY A 54 -20.98 -15.31 1.08
N ASN A 55 -21.14 -16.01 2.20
CA ASN A 55 -22.26 -15.80 3.13
C ASN A 55 -22.03 -14.50 3.92
N PHE A 56 -23.08 -13.71 4.06
CA PHE A 56 -23.05 -12.47 4.82
C PHE A 56 -22.83 -12.74 6.32
N ILE A 57 -21.92 -11.99 6.93
CA ILE A 57 -21.66 -12.04 8.38
C ILE A 57 -22.34 -10.85 9.05
N ARG A 58 -21.97 -9.63 8.63
CA ARG A 58 -22.52 -8.39 9.21
C ARG A 58 -22.28 -7.17 8.33
N ARG A 59 -22.97 -6.10 8.73
CA ARG A 59 -22.80 -4.75 8.22
C ARG A 59 -22.54 -3.80 9.39
N THR A 60 -21.49 -3.00 9.30
CA THR A 60 -21.21 -1.89 10.23
C THR A 60 -21.43 -0.58 9.49
N LEU A 61 -22.18 0.36 10.06
CA LEU A 61 -22.35 1.67 9.42
C LEU A 61 -21.13 2.54 9.69
N ILE A 62 -20.83 3.44 8.77
CA ILE A 62 -19.76 4.39 8.93
C ILE A 62 -20.38 5.64 9.58
N PRO A 63 -19.93 6.04 10.77
CA PRO A 63 -20.55 7.14 11.48
C PRO A 63 -20.35 8.45 10.72
N THR A 64 -21.40 9.26 10.66
CA THR A 64 -21.35 10.65 10.24
C THR A 64 -20.84 11.46 11.44
N VAL A 65 -19.71 12.15 11.28
CA VAL A 65 -19.19 13.09 12.27
C VAL A 65 -18.75 14.37 11.59
N ASP A 66 -18.88 15.50 12.29
CA ASP A 66 -18.62 16.85 11.74
C ASP A 66 -17.27 17.01 11.02
N PHE A 67 -16.27 16.18 11.36
CA PHE A 67 -14.95 16.17 10.72
C PHE A 67 -14.75 15.11 9.62
N THR A 68 -15.66 14.14 9.44
CA THR A 68 -15.63 13.18 8.32
C THR A 68 -16.39 13.66 7.09
N ASP A 69 -17.39 14.52 7.29
CA ASP A 69 -18.50 14.72 6.35
C ASP A 69 -18.13 15.38 5.02
N LYS A 70 -16.92 15.94 4.90
CA LYS A 70 -16.49 16.61 3.67
C LYS A 70 -15.60 15.77 2.75
N TYR A 71 -14.92 14.73 3.27
CA TYR A 71 -13.91 14.00 2.49
C TYR A 71 -13.94 12.48 2.65
N GLY A 72 -14.78 11.94 3.55
CA GLY A 72 -14.90 10.51 3.79
C GLY A 72 -13.61 9.87 4.33
N PHE A 73 -13.69 8.56 4.59
CA PHE A 73 -12.53 7.75 4.93
C PHE A 73 -11.85 7.23 3.63
N ARG A 74 -10.54 7.00 3.68
CA ARG A 74 -9.76 6.50 2.52
C ARG A 74 -9.47 5.00 2.57
N GLU A 75 -9.31 4.48 3.77
CA GLU A 75 -8.93 3.11 4.07
C GLU A 75 -9.66 2.65 5.33
N PHE A 76 -9.87 1.35 5.41
CA PHE A 76 -10.35 0.69 6.61
C PHE A 76 -9.49 -0.54 6.88
N ILE A 77 -9.30 -0.86 8.16
CA ILE A 77 -8.62 -2.08 8.61
C ILE A 77 -9.40 -2.66 9.78
N LYS A 78 -9.77 -3.93 9.68
CA LYS A 78 -10.31 -4.69 10.81
C LYS A 78 -9.17 -4.94 11.81
N LEU A 79 -9.25 -4.33 12.98
CA LEU A 79 -8.26 -4.50 14.06
C LEU A 79 -8.45 -5.89 14.66
N ASN A 80 -9.67 -6.15 15.15
CA ASN A 80 -10.16 -7.44 15.63
C ASN A 80 -11.64 -7.61 15.30
N ASP A 81 -12.25 -8.68 15.82
CA ASP A 81 -13.64 -9.03 15.51
C ASP A 81 -14.67 -7.95 15.82
N ASN A 82 -14.39 -7.01 16.72
CA ASN A 82 -15.37 -6.00 17.09
C ASN A 82 -14.95 -4.58 16.70
N ARG A 83 -13.78 -4.36 16.08
CA ARG A 83 -13.23 -3.02 15.89
C ARG A 83 -12.61 -2.80 14.52
N PHE A 84 -12.84 -1.61 13.97
CA PHE A 84 -12.26 -1.16 12.70
C PHE A 84 -11.54 0.17 12.90
N VAL A 85 -10.39 0.33 12.23
CA VAL A 85 -9.67 1.60 12.13
C VAL A 85 -9.97 2.19 10.75
N LEU A 86 -10.44 3.44 10.71
CA LEU A 86 -10.77 4.17 9.49
C LEU A 86 -9.84 5.38 9.34
N SER A 87 -9.12 5.49 8.23
CA SER A 87 -8.24 6.64 7.98
C SER A 87 -9.06 7.82 7.44
N LEU A 88 -8.80 9.01 7.93
CA LEU A 88 -9.45 10.24 7.51
C LEU A 88 -8.55 11.04 6.56
N SER A 89 -9.12 11.58 5.49
CA SER A 89 -8.36 12.45 4.60
C SER A 89 -7.87 13.71 5.33
N ILE A 90 -6.63 14.13 5.06
CA ILE A 90 -6.07 15.37 5.61
C ILE A 90 -6.64 16.57 4.85
N ASN A 91 -6.94 17.66 5.57
CA ASN A 91 -7.25 18.97 5.03
C ASN A 91 -6.81 20.04 6.04
N LYS A 92 -6.91 21.32 5.67
CA LYS A 92 -6.49 22.47 6.50
C LYS A 92 -7.20 22.61 7.85
N LYS A 93 -8.29 21.88 8.09
CA LYS A 93 -9.05 21.86 9.36
C LYS A 93 -9.02 20.49 10.04
N SER A 94 -8.31 19.50 9.49
CA SER A 94 -8.24 18.16 10.06
C SER A 94 -7.59 18.19 11.45
N LYS A 95 -8.17 17.44 12.38
CA LYS A 95 -7.62 17.22 13.72
C LYS A 95 -7.17 15.76 13.92
N TYR A 96 -7.84 14.85 13.23
CA TYR A 96 -7.67 13.40 13.39
C TYR A 96 -7.32 12.75 12.07
N SER A 97 -6.35 11.85 12.09
CA SER A 97 -5.91 11.05 10.94
C SER A 97 -6.60 9.69 10.86
N ALA A 98 -7.15 9.20 11.97
CA ALA A 98 -7.95 8.01 12.00
C ALA A 98 -8.98 8.03 13.14
N ILE A 99 -10.03 7.21 12.99
CA ILE A 99 -10.96 6.87 14.05
C ILE A 99 -11.00 5.36 14.24
N VAL A 100 -11.24 4.92 15.47
CA VAL A 100 -11.54 3.52 15.77
C VAL A 100 -13.03 3.42 16.08
N ILE A 101 -13.74 2.59 15.34
CA ILE A 101 -15.16 2.32 15.56
C ILE A 101 -15.34 0.86 15.97
N ASP A 102 -16.41 0.58 16.71
CA ASP A 102 -16.85 -0.79 16.92
C ASP A 102 -17.86 -1.26 15.84
N SER A 103 -18.31 -2.51 15.94
CA SER A 103 -19.32 -3.08 15.04
C SER A 103 -20.70 -2.45 15.15
N LEU A 104 -20.98 -1.67 16.20
CA LEU A 104 -22.20 -0.89 16.37
C LEU A 104 -22.05 0.54 15.83
N SER A 105 -20.88 0.88 15.26
CA SER A 105 -20.52 2.20 14.73
C SER A 105 -20.19 3.24 15.80
N ASP A 106 -20.00 2.81 17.05
CA ASP A 106 -19.58 3.72 18.12
C ASP A 106 -18.09 4.06 17.99
N ILE A 107 -17.76 5.33 18.14
CA ILE A 107 -16.36 5.79 18.15
C ILE A 107 -15.72 5.44 19.48
N LYS A 108 -14.66 4.63 19.44
CA LYS A 108 -13.90 4.19 20.63
C LYS A 108 -12.58 4.94 20.80
N ALA A 109 -12.02 5.48 19.71
CA ALA A 109 -10.81 6.30 19.80
C ALA A 109 -10.66 7.23 18.59
N LEU A 110 -9.88 8.28 18.80
CA LEU A 110 -9.50 9.27 17.78
C LEU A 110 -7.97 9.37 17.74
N VAL A 111 -7.37 9.16 16.57
CA VAL A 111 -5.93 9.32 16.36
C VAL A 111 -5.67 10.71 15.81
N LYS A 112 -4.91 11.54 16.54
CA LYS A 112 -4.61 12.91 16.12
C LYS A 112 -3.59 12.95 14.98
N TYR A 113 -3.71 13.95 14.12
CA TYR A 113 -2.58 14.33 13.26
C TYR A 113 -1.45 14.94 14.10
N PRO A 114 -0.19 14.70 13.75
CA PRO A 114 0.92 15.48 14.27
C PRO A 114 0.79 16.95 13.86
N GLU A 115 1.15 17.87 14.74
CA GLU A 115 1.04 19.31 14.49
C GLU A 115 1.91 19.75 13.30
N SER A 116 3.06 19.10 13.10
CA SER A 116 3.94 19.33 11.95
C SER A 116 3.25 19.06 10.61
N GLU A 117 2.44 18.00 10.54
CA GLU A 117 1.70 17.63 9.32
C GLU A 117 0.56 18.60 9.04
N ILE A 118 -0.11 19.09 10.09
CA ILE A 118 -1.10 20.16 9.94
C ILE A 118 -0.44 21.44 9.43
N ALA A 119 0.70 21.83 10.00
CA ALA A 119 1.45 23.01 9.56
C ALA A 119 1.90 22.90 8.09
N LEU A 120 2.37 21.72 7.68
CA LEU A 120 2.67 21.39 6.28
C LEU A 120 1.44 21.56 5.38
N GLN A 121 0.30 20.98 5.76
CA GLN A 121 -0.94 21.05 4.99
C GLN A 121 -1.47 22.48 4.83
N GLN A 122 -1.17 23.40 5.76
CA GLN A 122 -1.54 24.81 5.59
C GLN A 122 -0.81 25.49 4.42
N LYS A 123 0.45 25.07 4.16
CA LYS A 123 1.34 25.70 3.18
C LYS A 123 1.14 25.22 1.76
N ILE A 124 0.56 24.02 1.57
CA ILE A 124 0.42 23.40 0.26
C ILE A 124 -0.95 23.61 -0.38
N TRP A 125 -0.96 23.52 -1.71
CA TRP A 125 -2.18 23.48 -2.50
C TRP A 125 -2.77 22.07 -2.55
N GLY A 126 -4.08 21.98 -2.29
CA GLY A 126 -4.81 20.70 -2.27
C GLY A 126 -4.50 19.87 -1.03
N ASN A 127 -5.15 18.70 -0.95
CA ASN A 127 -4.94 17.74 0.15
C ASN A 127 -3.91 16.70 -0.31
N MET A 128 -2.64 16.94 0.01
CA MET A 128 -1.57 15.98 -0.27
C MET A 128 -1.27 15.16 0.98
N PHE A 129 -0.64 13.99 0.81
CA PHE A 129 -0.10 13.19 1.91
C PHE A 129 -1.16 12.72 2.92
N ASN A 130 -2.20 12.07 2.42
CA ASN A 130 -3.16 11.43 3.30
C ASN A 130 -2.50 10.32 4.14
N PRO A 131 -3.02 10.04 5.35
CA PRO A 131 -2.50 8.98 6.19
C PRO A 131 -2.64 7.67 5.45
N TYR A 132 -1.59 6.86 5.57
CA TYR A 132 -1.57 5.51 5.06
C TYR A 132 -1.65 4.55 6.23
N MET A 133 -2.45 3.50 6.07
CA MET A 133 -2.59 2.46 7.07
C MET A 133 -2.41 1.09 6.43
N TYR A 134 -1.83 0.18 7.20
CA TYR A 134 -1.75 -1.24 6.86
C TYR A 134 -1.79 -2.09 8.13
N LYS A 135 -2.19 -3.36 7.99
CA LYS A 135 -2.21 -4.31 9.10
C LYS A 135 -0.91 -5.09 9.10
N PHE A 136 -0.32 -5.26 10.26
CA PHE A 136 0.75 -6.22 10.47
C PHE A 136 0.44 -7.02 11.73
N ARG A 137 0.24 -8.34 11.55
CA ARG A 137 -0.25 -9.22 12.63
C ARG A 137 -1.54 -8.64 13.24
N ASN A 138 -1.60 -8.50 14.56
CA ASN A 138 -2.77 -7.98 15.29
C ASN A 138 -2.68 -6.48 15.54
N GLN A 139 -1.86 -5.76 14.76
CA GLN A 139 -1.65 -4.33 14.93
C GLN A 139 -1.97 -3.57 13.64
N VAL A 140 -2.50 -2.37 13.80
CA VAL A 140 -2.70 -1.43 12.70
C VAL A 140 -1.58 -0.39 12.75
N ARG A 141 -0.83 -0.29 11.65
CA ARG A 141 0.20 0.73 11.45
C ARG A 141 -0.46 1.95 10.81
N ILE A 142 -0.14 3.14 11.31
CA ILE A 142 -0.62 4.42 10.79
C ILE A 142 0.59 5.31 10.53
N ILE A 143 0.75 5.73 9.28
CA ILE A 143 1.79 6.66 8.84
C ILE A 143 1.10 7.94 8.43
N ASN A 144 1.25 8.98 9.24
CA ASN A 144 0.63 10.28 9.02
C ASN A 144 1.47 11.11 8.04
N SER A 145 1.08 11.13 6.76
CA SER A 145 1.73 11.99 5.77
C SER A 145 3.25 11.72 5.69
N ASN A 146 4.10 12.69 6.05
CA ASN A 146 5.56 12.62 6.10
C ASN A 146 6.10 12.66 7.54
N ASP A 147 5.23 12.36 8.51
CA ASP A 147 5.67 12.22 9.89
C ASP A 147 6.71 11.10 10.00
N GLU A 148 7.64 11.31 10.92
CA GLU A 148 8.73 10.38 11.16
C GLU A 148 8.23 9.17 11.94
N TYR A 149 7.19 9.33 12.75
CA TYR A 149 6.69 8.29 13.64
C TYR A 149 5.60 7.45 12.97
N VAL A 150 5.86 6.14 12.88
CA VAL A 150 4.84 5.17 12.49
C VAL A 150 4.10 4.72 13.75
N ILE A 151 2.85 5.14 13.89
CA ILE A 151 2.02 4.76 15.03
C ILE A 151 1.55 3.31 14.86
N SER A 152 1.57 2.54 15.93
CA SER A 152 0.96 1.23 16.02
C SER A 152 -0.24 1.27 16.97
N LEU A 153 -1.37 0.72 16.55
CA LEU A 153 -2.51 0.46 17.42
C LEU A 153 -2.67 -1.05 17.62
N ASN A 154 -2.64 -1.50 18.87
CA ASN A 154 -2.95 -2.88 19.23
C ASN A 154 -4.47 -3.09 19.44
N ASP A 155 -4.88 -4.32 19.75
CA ASP A 155 -6.30 -4.68 19.97
C ASP A 155 -7.00 -3.89 21.09
N GLU A 156 -6.22 -3.44 22.07
CA GLU A 156 -6.67 -2.61 23.19
C GLU A 156 -6.76 -1.12 22.84
N ILE A 157 -6.41 -0.74 21.60
CA ILE A 157 -6.33 0.64 21.11
C ILE A 157 -5.27 1.47 21.86
N LYS A 158 -4.23 0.81 22.38
CA LYS A 158 -3.08 1.51 22.96
C LYS A 158 -2.11 1.90 21.84
N PRO A 159 -1.84 3.20 21.64
CA PRO A 159 -0.87 3.65 20.67
C PRO A 159 0.56 3.39 21.15
N ASP A 160 1.41 2.97 20.21
CA ASP A 160 2.86 2.83 20.38
C ASP A 160 3.58 3.30 19.11
N THR A 161 4.90 3.41 19.14
CA THR A 161 5.72 3.70 17.96
C THR A 161 6.29 2.41 17.39
N ALA A 162 5.89 2.06 16.17
CA ALA A 162 6.44 0.89 15.48
C ALA A 162 7.86 1.14 14.98
N PHE A 163 8.05 2.25 14.25
CA PHE A 163 9.31 2.63 13.61
C PHE A 163 9.40 4.16 13.53
N VAL A 164 10.63 4.65 13.38
CA VAL A 164 10.91 6.06 13.13
C VAL A 164 11.68 6.21 11.82
N PHE A 165 11.16 7.00 10.89
CA PHE A 165 11.89 7.41 9.68
C PHE A 165 12.75 8.62 10.00
N ASN A 166 14.07 8.47 9.95
CA ASN A 166 14.98 9.60 10.05
C ASN A 166 15.36 10.10 8.66
N TYR A 167 14.72 11.18 8.22
CA TYR A 167 15.01 11.79 6.92
C TYR A 167 16.25 12.72 6.95
N GLY A 168 16.84 12.94 8.12
CA GLY A 168 17.96 13.85 8.33
C GLY A 168 17.70 15.24 7.75
N LYS A 169 18.70 15.80 7.05
CA LYS A 169 18.59 17.12 6.40
C LYS A 169 17.56 17.18 5.26
N TYR A 170 17.03 16.05 4.81
CA TYR A 170 16.04 15.96 3.73
C TYR A 170 14.60 15.88 4.25
N LYS A 171 14.37 16.05 5.56
CA LYS A 171 13.03 16.08 6.13
C LYS A 171 12.20 17.19 5.49
N MET A 172 10.99 16.85 5.06
CA MET A 172 10.02 17.82 4.58
C MET A 172 9.42 18.60 5.77
N THR A 173 9.37 19.92 5.67
CA THR A 173 8.87 20.81 6.72
C THR A 173 8.07 21.97 6.13
N ALA A 174 7.26 22.63 6.95
CA ALA A 174 6.49 23.81 6.52
C ALA A 174 7.39 24.98 6.05
N ASN A 175 8.69 24.94 6.36
CA ASN A 175 9.66 25.97 6.01
C ASN A 175 10.37 25.70 4.68
N ASN A 176 10.47 24.44 4.23
CA ASN A 176 11.17 24.07 2.99
C ASN A 176 10.24 23.60 1.86
N ILE A 177 8.93 23.50 2.12
CA ILE A 177 7.94 23.10 1.13
C ILE A 177 7.45 24.30 0.31
N HIS A 178 7.30 24.10 -1.00
CA HIS A 178 6.63 25.07 -1.86
C HIS A 178 5.11 24.88 -1.85
N TYR A 179 4.36 25.95 -2.15
CA TYR A 179 2.89 25.88 -2.30
C TYR A 179 2.46 24.79 -3.29
N ARG A 180 3.27 24.55 -4.33
CA ARG A 180 3.14 23.41 -5.24
C ARG A 180 4.43 22.59 -5.20
N PRO A 181 4.46 21.49 -4.43
CA PRO A 181 5.57 20.54 -4.41
C PRO A 181 6.05 20.14 -5.81
N SER A 182 7.35 20.20 -6.05
CA SER A 182 7.97 19.92 -7.34
C SER A 182 8.90 18.71 -7.28
N MET A 183 9.10 18.05 -8.43
CA MET A 183 10.07 16.95 -8.56
C MET A 183 11.53 17.42 -8.47
N ASN A 184 11.77 18.73 -8.43
CA ASN A 184 13.10 19.32 -8.22
C ASN A 184 13.37 19.69 -6.76
N ASP A 185 12.42 19.51 -5.85
CA ASP A 185 12.62 19.88 -4.44
C ASP A 185 13.66 18.98 -3.76
N ASN A 186 14.26 19.47 -2.68
CA ASN A 186 15.36 18.82 -1.97
C ASN A 186 14.92 18.20 -0.64
N TYR A 187 13.71 17.65 -0.59
CA TYR A 187 13.24 16.82 0.52
C TYR A 187 12.83 15.43 0.01
N ILE A 188 12.80 14.47 0.93
CA ILE A 188 12.33 13.10 0.68
C ILE A 188 10.94 12.97 1.28
N ASP A 189 10.05 12.33 0.52
CA ASP A 189 8.75 11.88 1.02
C ASP A 189 8.48 10.44 0.59
N ARG A 190 7.63 9.74 1.33
CA ARG A 190 7.23 8.38 0.96
C ARG A 190 6.35 8.42 -0.31
N SER A 191 6.75 7.64 -1.31
CA SER A 191 6.10 7.57 -2.62
C SER A 191 4.84 6.68 -2.65
N SER A 192 4.91 5.51 -2.01
CA SER A 192 3.95 4.43 -2.22
C SER A 192 3.61 3.66 -0.93
N LEU A 193 2.98 2.50 -1.10
CA LEU A 193 2.62 1.55 -0.05
C LEU A 193 3.86 1.02 0.69
N VAL A 194 3.65 0.61 1.94
CA VAL A 194 4.67 -0.07 2.76
C VAL A 194 4.22 -1.51 2.92
N TYR A 195 5.15 -2.45 2.73
CA TYR A 195 4.88 -3.86 2.96
C TYR A 195 5.79 -4.39 4.07
N GLU A 196 5.18 -5.03 5.07
CA GLU A 196 5.88 -5.52 6.26
C GLU A 196 5.81 -7.05 6.33
N SER A 197 6.97 -7.69 6.49
CA SER A 197 7.11 -9.09 6.92
C SER A 197 7.67 -9.14 8.34
N ASP A 198 7.86 -10.33 8.93
CA ASP A 198 8.51 -10.44 10.24
C ASP A 198 9.95 -9.90 10.25
N ARG A 199 10.65 -9.95 9.12
CA ARG A 199 12.05 -9.52 9.02
C ARG A 199 12.25 -8.21 8.29
N TYR A 200 11.49 -7.95 7.23
CA TYR A 200 11.75 -6.83 6.32
C TYR A 200 10.58 -5.85 6.26
N LEU A 201 10.89 -4.56 6.13
CA LEU A 201 9.99 -3.54 5.61
C LEU A 201 10.42 -3.17 4.19
N PHE A 202 9.48 -3.14 3.26
CA PHE A 202 9.69 -2.73 1.87
C PHE A 202 9.02 -1.38 1.64
N MET A 203 9.78 -0.39 1.15
CA MET A 203 9.32 1.00 1.04
C MET A 203 9.80 1.66 -0.24
N GLN A 204 9.05 2.67 -0.68
CA GLN A 204 9.41 3.52 -1.80
C GLN A 204 9.45 5.00 -1.38
N PHE A 205 10.45 5.72 -1.88
CA PHE A 205 10.68 7.13 -1.56
C PHE A 205 10.77 7.98 -2.83
N ASN A 206 10.07 9.12 -2.83
CA ASN A 206 10.26 10.17 -3.81
C ASN A 206 11.55 10.91 -3.43
N MET A 207 12.60 10.71 -4.23
CA MET A 207 13.91 11.33 -4.01
C MET A 207 14.03 12.72 -4.67
N ARG A 208 13.07 13.08 -5.53
CA ARG A 208 12.96 14.41 -6.16
C ARG A 208 14.30 14.90 -6.75
N GLY A 209 14.72 16.12 -6.41
CA GLY A 209 15.95 16.73 -6.90
C GLY A 209 17.22 16.00 -6.48
N ILE A 210 17.15 15.09 -5.51
CA ILE A 210 18.30 14.48 -4.86
C ILE A 210 18.92 13.35 -5.70
N ALA A 211 18.11 12.49 -6.33
CA ALA A 211 18.59 11.23 -6.92
C ALA A 211 18.37 11.10 -8.43
N LYS A 212 18.70 12.15 -9.19
CA LYS A 212 18.45 12.27 -10.64
C LYS A 212 19.08 11.19 -11.54
N LYS A 213 20.00 10.34 -11.03
CA LYS A 213 20.74 9.37 -11.86
C LYS A 213 20.48 7.88 -11.57
N HIS A 214 19.98 7.52 -10.39
CA HIS A 214 19.97 6.10 -9.95
C HIS A 214 18.56 5.49 -9.83
N PHE A 215 17.52 6.32 -9.87
CA PHE A 215 16.14 5.89 -9.56
C PHE A 215 15.12 6.47 -10.55
N VAL A 216 15.43 6.45 -11.84
CA VAL A 216 14.61 7.05 -12.91
C VAL A 216 13.63 6.04 -13.51
N ILE A 217 12.32 6.32 -13.41
CA ILE A 217 11.30 5.72 -14.28
C ILE A 217 11.21 6.53 -15.57
N TYR A 218 11.40 5.90 -16.73
CA TYR A 218 11.18 6.51 -18.04
C TYR A 218 9.73 6.25 -18.48
N TYR A 219 8.89 7.27 -18.41
CA TYR A 219 7.53 7.20 -18.96
C TYR A 219 7.47 7.98 -20.27
N GLU A 220 7.19 7.30 -21.38
CA GLU A 220 6.95 7.95 -22.67
C GLU A 220 5.48 8.39 -22.74
N TYR A 221 5.27 9.71 -22.73
CA TYR A 221 3.97 10.29 -22.99
C TYR A 221 4.13 11.40 -24.01
N SER A 222 3.44 11.27 -25.14
CA SER A 222 3.39 12.31 -26.19
C SER A 222 4.78 12.84 -26.54
N SER A 223 5.70 11.94 -26.94
CA SER A 223 7.09 12.24 -27.36
C SER A 223 7.98 12.92 -26.30
N LYS A 224 7.58 12.92 -25.03
CA LYS A 224 8.42 13.38 -23.90
C LYS A 224 8.69 12.23 -22.93
N ILE A 225 9.95 12.11 -22.52
CA ILE A 225 10.37 11.25 -21.42
C ILE A 225 10.12 12.00 -20.12
N LYS A 226 9.25 11.47 -19.26
CA LYS A 226 9.19 11.89 -17.86
C LYS A 226 10.11 11.01 -17.03
N ILE A 227 10.82 11.64 -16.09
CA ILE A 227 11.73 11.02 -15.13
C ILE A 227 11.09 11.12 -13.75
N PHE A 228 10.77 9.98 -13.14
CA PHE A 228 10.33 9.94 -11.74
C PHE A 228 11.47 9.39 -10.87
N PRO A 229 12.01 10.17 -9.92
CA PRO A 229 13.10 9.78 -9.04
C PRO A 229 12.59 8.96 -7.84
N ILE A 230 12.12 7.72 -8.07
CA ILE A 230 11.54 6.86 -7.03
C ILE A 230 12.53 5.77 -6.61
N ALA A 231 13.06 5.88 -5.39
CA ALA A 231 13.94 4.87 -4.82
C ALA A 231 13.14 3.76 -4.15
N TYR A 232 13.50 2.52 -4.45
CA TYR A 232 13.01 1.33 -3.77
C TYR A 232 13.97 0.99 -2.64
N SER A 233 13.48 0.40 -1.56
CA SER A 233 14.30 0.15 -0.37
C SER A 233 13.80 -1.01 0.46
N TYR A 234 14.68 -1.56 1.27
CA TYR A 234 14.30 -2.45 2.35
C TYR A 234 14.97 -2.08 3.66
N PHE A 235 14.32 -2.41 4.77
CA PHE A 235 14.88 -2.34 6.11
C PHE A 235 14.82 -3.73 6.73
N ASP A 236 15.97 -4.25 7.16
CA ASP A 236 16.04 -5.51 7.92
C ASP A 236 15.86 -5.21 9.41
N LYS A 237 14.69 -5.59 9.95
CA LYS A 237 14.32 -5.39 11.35
C LYS A 237 15.20 -6.15 12.33
N LYS A 238 15.93 -7.18 11.87
CA LYS A 238 16.84 -7.96 12.71
C LYS A 238 18.19 -7.27 12.85
N THR A 239 18.73 -6.70 11.77
CA THR A 239 20.06 -6.06 11.78
C THR A 239 19.98 -4.56 12.03
N GLY A 240 18.83 -3.94 11.77
CA GLY A 240 18.66 -2.48 11.80
C GLY A 240 19.19 -1.78 10.54
N GLU A 241 19.52 -2.54 9.50
CA GLU A 241 20.09 -1.98 8.27
C GLU A 241 19.01 -1.52 7.30
N PHE A 242 19.17 -0.30 6.78
CA PHE A 242 18.37 0.27 5.70
C PHE A 242 19.19 0.35 4.43
N ASN A 243 18.64 -0.12 3.32
CA ASN A 243 19.31 -0.06 2.02
C ASN A 243 18.35 0.39 0.92
N PHE A 244 18.83 1.29 0.06
CA PHE A 244 18.20 1.53 -1.24
C PHE A 244 18.54 0.41 -2.22
N ILE A 245 17.60 0.07 -3.08
CA ILE A 245 17.72 -0.93 -4.13
C ILE A 245 17.92 -0.19 -5.44
N TYR A 246 19.13 -0.29 -5.97
CA TYR A 246 19.46 0.23 -7.30
C TYR A 246 18.68 -0.54 -8.37
N GLN A 247 18.27 0.18 -9.42
CA GLN A 247 17.63 -0.47 -10.56
C GLN A 247 18.59 -1.49 -11.18
N PRO A 248 18.19 -2.77 -11.32
CA PRO A 248 19.03 -3.77 -11.97
C PRO A 248 19.16 -3.53 -13.48
N ASP A 249 18.21 -2.80 -14.08
CA ASP A 249 18.27 -2.36 -15.47
C ASP A 249 17.36 -1.14 -15.71
N LYS A 250 17.47 -0.52 -16.88
CA LYS A 250 16.56 0.53 -17.34
C LYS A 250 15.10 0.05 -17.22
N ASN A 251 14.29 0.79 -16.47
CA ASN A 251 12.87 0.50 -16.23
C ASN A 251 12.59 -0.84 -15.51
N GLN A 252 13.57 -1.38 -14.79
CA GLN A 252 13.38 -2.52 -13.90
C GLN A 252 13.48 -2.05 -12.44
N PHE A 253 12.50 -2.40 -11.60
CA PHE A 253 12.37 -1.86 -10.26
C PHE A 253 12.22 -2.96 -9.21
N GLY A 254 12.90 -2.79 -8.08
CA GLY A 254 12.95 -3.80 -7.02
C GLY A 254 14.14 -4.74 -7.18
N PHE A 255 14.03 -5.94 -6.62
CA PHE A 255 15.11 -6.91 -6.55
C PHE A 255 15.34 -7.56 -7.91
N ALA A 256 16.60 -7.71 -8.32
CA ALA A 256 16.91 -8.57 -9.46
C ALA A 256 16.43 -10.00 -9.18
N ASP A 257 15.84 -10.66 -10.18
CA ASP A 257 15.45 -12.07 -10.07
C ASP A 257 16.69 -12.96 -10.26
N ASP A 258 17.34 -13.28 -9.15
CA ASP A 258 18.50 -14.19 -9.08
C ASP A 258 18.10 -15.67 -9.01
N ILE A 259 16.80 -15.99 -9.13
CA ILE A 259 16.26 -17.35 -9.08
C ILE A 259 15.83 -17.80 -10.48
N GLY A 260 14.86 -17.08 -11.05
CA GLY A 260 14.27 -17.38 -12.36
C GLY A 260 14.96 -16.66 -13.51
N GLY A 261 15.71 -15.58 -13.26
CA GLY A 261 16.26 -14.71 -14.29
C GLY A 261 15.19 -13.99 -15.13
N GLY A 262 14.05 -13.67 -14.52
CA GLY A 262 12.98 -12.85 -15.07
C GLY A 262 13.10 -11.36 -14.71
N PRO A 263 12.02 -10.58 -14.87
CA PRO A 263 11.98 -9.16 -14.50
C PRO A 263 12.23 -8.93 -13.00
N ALA A 264 12.64 -7.71 -12.65
CA ALA A 264 12.83 -7.31 -11.27
C ALA A 264 11.53 -7.37 -10.46
N LEU A 265 11.67 -7.79 -9.21
CA LEU A 265 10.58 -8.17 -8.32
C LEU A 265 10.36 -7.12 -7.24
N TRP A 266 9.13 -6.64 -7.16
CA TRP A 266 8.67 -5.79 -6.06
C TRP A 266 7.30 -6.21 -5.57
N PRO A 267 7.08 -6.35 -4.24
CA PRO A 267 5.81 -6.79 -3.72
C PRO A 267 4.68 -5.81 -4.03
N ILE A 268 3.52 -6.38 -4.32
CA ILE A 268 2.22 -5.72 -4.22
C ILE A 268 1.48 -6.09 -2.92
N GLU A 269 1.96 -7.13 -2.24
CA GLU A 269 1.49 -7.62 -0.94
C GLU A 269 2.63 -8.48 -0.34
N VAL A 270 2.65 -8.61 0.98
CA VAL A 270 3.46 -9.60 1.69
C VAL A 270 2.54 -10.53 2.47
N SER A 271 2.63 -11.84 2.23
CA SER A 271 1.80 -12.83 2.91
C SER A 271 2.19 -12.99 4.38
N ASP A 272 1.28 -13.55 5.19
CA ASP A 272 1.52 -13.79 6.63
C ASP A 272 2.72 -14.70 6.91
N ASP A 273 3.05 -15.58 5.96
CA ASP A 273 4.22 -16.46 6.02
C ASP A 273 5.47 -15.84 5.35
N GLY A 274 5.41 -14.57 4.97
CA GLY A 274 6.55 -13.73 4.59
C GLY A 274 6.95 -13.82 3.12
N TYR A 275 6.11 -14.32 2.22
CA TYR A 275 6.37 -14.24 0.79
C TYR A 275 5.97 -12.86 0.25
N MET A 276 6.83 -12.28 -0.57
CA MET A 276 6.46 -11.19 -1.47
C MET A 276 5.60 -11.78 -2.59
N ILE A 277 4.43 -11.15 -2.80
CA ILE A 277 3.55 -11.45 -3.92
C ILE A 277 3.76 -10.34 -4.94
N CYS A 278 4.18 -10.71 -6.15
CA CYS A 278 4.35 -9.81 -7.29
C CYS A 278 3.42 -10.28 -8.41
N TYR A 279 3.11 -9.41 -9.37
CA TYR A 279 2.44 -9.84 -10.59
C TYR A 279 3.01 -9.13 -11.81
N PHE A 280 2.86 -9.78 -12.96
CA PHE A 280 3.17 -9.23 -14.26
C PHE A 280 2.05 -9.55 -15.23
N ASN A 281 1.74 -8.63 -16.12
CA ASN A 281 0.86 -8.94 -17.25
C ASN A 281 1.57 -9.92 -18.18
N ALA A 282 0.84 -10.83 -18.84
CA ALA A 282 1.45 -11.83 -19.72
C ALA A 282 2.31 -11.18 -20.82
N LEU A 283 1.83 -10.08 -21.41
CA LEU A 283 2.58 -9.29 -22.39
C LEU A 283 3.92 -8.77 -21.86
N GLU A 284 3.99 -8.33 -20.60
CA GLU A 284 5.25 -7.84 -20.00
C GLU A 284 6.30 -8.95 -19.91
N LEU A 285 5.88 -10.16 -19.54
CA LEU A 285 6.78 -11.32 -19.47
C LEU A 285 7.25 -11.76 -20.87
N LEU A 286 6.36 -11.75 -21.86
CA LEU A 286 6.69 -12.08 -23.25
C LEU A 286 7.68 -11.06 -23.84
N GLU A 287 7.52 -9.76 -23.56
CA GLU A 287 8.48 -8.75 -23.99
C GLU A 287 9.83 -8.89 -23.28
N TYR A 288 9.83 -9.16 -21.96
CA TYR A 288 11.08 -9.40 -21.24
C TYR A 288 11.83 -10.63 -21.75
N ALA A 289 11.13 -11.69 -22.14
CA ALA A 289 11.72 -12.92 -22.66
C ALA A 289 12.52 -12.71 -23.97
N LYS A 290 12.21 -11.67 -24.73
CA LYS A 290 12.98 -11.26 -25.93
C LYS A 290 14.30 -10.57 -25.59
N SER A 291 14.48 -10.12 -24.35
CA SER A 291 15.70 -9.44 -23.92
C SER A 291 16.89 -10.41 -23.82
N SER A 292 18.11 -9.89 -23.98
CA SER A 292 19.33 -10.66 -23.77
C SER A 292 19.59 -11.03 -22.31
N LYS A 293 18.83 -10.44 -21.37
CA LYS A 293 18.97 -10.67 -19.92
C LYS A 293 18.06 -11.77 -19.40
N ALA A 294 17.03 -12.14 -20.14
CA ALA A 294 16.15 -13.25 -19.78
C ALA A 294 16.90 -14.58 -19.82
N SER A 295 16.83 -15.32 -18.72
CA SER A 295 17.41 -16.66 -18.64
C SER A 295 16.67 -17.66 -19.53
N ASP A 296 17.33 -18.76 -19.88
CA ASP A 296 16.69 -19.86 -20.63
C ASP A 296 15.55 -20.51 -19.85
N SER A 297 15.66 -20.54 -18.51
CA SER A 297 14.59 -21.03 -17.63
C SER A 297 13.36 -20.14 -17.72
N PHE A 298 13.55 -18.82 -17.65
CA PHE A 298 12.46 -17.86 -17.78
C PHE A 298 11.81 -17.90 -19.17
N LYS A 299 12.61 -17.99 -20.24
CA LYS A 299 12.10 -18.10 -21.61
C LYS A 299 11.21 -19.34 -21.80
N LYS A 300 11.54 -20.47 -21.17
CA LYS A 300 10.69 -21.66 -21.18
C LYS A 300 9.32 -21.41 -20.54
N ILE A 301 9.27 -20.66 -19.44
CA ILE A 301 8.01 -20.25 -18.80
C ILE A 301 7.23 -19.28 -19.69
N ALA A 302 7.91 -18.27 -20.23
CA ALA A 302 7.26 -17.28 -21.10
C ALA A 302 6.65 -17.94 -22.36
N ASN A 303 7.29 -18.96 -22.92
CA ASN A 303 6.78 -19.70 -24.08
C ASN A 303 5.49 -20.48 -23.83
N THR A 304 5.07 -20.67 -22.57
CA THR A 304 3.76 -21.27 -22.26
C THR A 304 2.63 -20.26 -22.20
N LEU A 305 2.93 -18.96 -22.31
CA LEU A 305 1.97 -17.87 -22.19
C LEU A 305 1.51 -17.36 -23.55
N LYS A 306 0.27 -16.87 -23.59
CA LYS A 306 -0.29 -16.01 -24.65
C LYS A 306 -0.36 -14.57 -24.14
N ASP A 307 -0.32 -13.62 -25.06
CA ASP A 307 -0.48 -12.19 -24.76
C ASP A 307 -1.83 -11.83 -24.09
N THR A 308 -2.84 -12.67 -24.30
CA THR A 308 -4.20 -12.57 -23.77
C THR A 308 -4.40 -13.34 -22.46
N ASP A 309 -3.38 -14.02 -21.96
CA ASP A 309 -3.49 -14.72 -20.68
C ASP A 309 -3.62 -13.74 -19.50
N ASN A 310 -4.23 -14.22 -18.42
CA ASN A 310 -4.32 -13.45 -17.18
C ASN A 310 -2.91 -13.13 -16.64
N PRO A 311 -2.80 -12.11 -15.76
CA PRO A 311 -1.53 -11.81 -15.10
C PRO A 311 -0.95 -13.02 -14.37
N VAL A 312 0.38 -13.16 -14.46
CA VAL A 312 1.13 -14.20 -13.77
C VAL A 312 1.50 -13.69 -12.38
N ILE A 313 1.20 -14.48 -11.36
CA ILE A 313 1.58 -14.20 -9.97
C ILE A 313 2.92 -14.86 -9.67
N VAL A 314 3.86 -14.08 -9.11
CA VAL A 314 5.15 -14.56 -8.62
C VAL A 314 5.13 -14.51 -7.09
N ARG A 315 5.52 -15.62 -6.46
CA ARG A 315 5.60 -15.76 -5.00
C ARG A 315 7.04 -16.07 -4.61
N VAL A 316 7.71 -15.12 -3.96
CA VAL A 316 9.16 -15.15 -3.71
C VAL A 316 9.49 -14.70 -2.29
N LYS A 317 10.64 -15.13 -1.75
CA LYS A 317 11.17 -14.72 -0.45
C LYS A 317 12.60 -14.25 -0.62
N LEU A 318 12.98 -13.20 0.12
CA LEU A 318 14.39 -12.88 0.30
C LEU A 318 15.08 -14.00 1.08
N LYS A 319 16.32 -14.30 0.67
CA LYS A 319 17.17 -15.25 1.39
C LYS A 319 17.40 -14.75 2.82
N LYS A 320 17.35 -15.68 3.78
CA LYS A 320 17.63 -15.37 5.19
C LYS A 320 19.12 -15.14 5.42
#